data_AF-A0A0C9YWR0-F1
#
_entry.id   AF-A0A0C9YWR0-F1
#
_cell.length_a   1.000
_cell.length_b   1.000
_cell.length_c   1.000
_cell.angle_alpha   90.00
_cell.angle_beta   90.00
_cell.angle_gamma   90.00
#
_symmetry.space_group_name_H-M   'P 1'
#
loop_
_entity.id
_entity.type
_entity.pdbx_description
1 polymer ?
#
loop_
_entity_poly.entity_id
_entity_poly.type
_entity_poly.pdbx_seq_one_letter_code
_entity_poly.pdbx_strand_id
1 'polypeptide(L)'
;MLGKYREALGELERLVVMRLFELSKLAMSATGYKLRQQISKGLQRRSEAIRKAITQYNVQAGRLDPPRSPILWKDIAQYSFLGEFDLLQHAHDDVRERMWAKPAVCEATTKFFKLCRAKEEITRLNVEIRHLRTAIHDEEQEVSQTIANLRHSDPLLALEFERRHQPRAAANAVHIHRLDHLENQYGLPQSSIGTRTQVFRSNDDSVVVPDSVRQDEDMATETGDVRKTPPDFRNEASPQGDCPCPLLQYTARLIY
;
A
#
# COMPACT_ATOMS: atom_id res chain seq x y z
N MET A 1 30.27 -31.95 12.99
CA MET A 1 29.30 -31.80 14.09
C MET A 1 28.67 -30.41 14.10
N LEU A 2 29.47 -29.32 14.12
CA LEU A 2 28.97 -27.94 14.14
C LEU A 2 28.10 -27.54 12.93
N GLY A 3 28.38 -28.04 11.72
CA GLY A 3 27.60 -27.70 10.52
C GLY A 3 26.13 -28.12 10.60
N LYS A 4 25.85 -29.36 11.03
CA LYS A 4 24.48 -29.87 11.19
C LYS A 4 23.71 -29.14 12.29
N TYR A 5 24.39 -28.71 13.34
CA TYR A 5 23.80 -27.88 14.38
C TYR A 5 23.42 -26.49 13.84
N ARG A 6 24.33 -25.83 13.12
CA ARG A 6 24.07 -24.51 12.52
C ARG A 6 22.96 -24.55 11.48
N GLU A 7 22.87 -25.62 10.70
CA GLU A 7 21.79 -25.84 9.74
C GLU A 7 20.44 -26.01 10.46
N ALA A 8 20.38 -26.85 11.50
CA ALA A 8 19.17 -27.04 12.30
C ALA A 8 18.74 -25.74 13.03
N LEU A 9 19.72 -24.97 13.51
CA LEU A 9 19.52 -23.66 14.13
C LEU A 9 18.94 -22.66 13.11
N GLY A 10 19.58 -22.50 11.94
CA GLY A 10 19.14 -21.57 10.91
C GLY A 10 17.74 -21.91 10.35
N GLU A 11 17.42 -23.19 10.19
CA GLU A 11 16.08 -23.60 9.75
C GLU A 11 15.02 -23.29 10.81
N LEU A 12 15.31 -23.55 12.08
CA LEU A 12 14.42 -23.19 13.18
C LEU A 12 14.21 -21.67 13.24
N GLU A 13 15.28 -20.89 13.11
CA GLU A 13 15.22 -19.42 13.11
C GLU A 13 14.33 -18.89 11.99
N ARG A 14 14.59 -19.34 10.75
CA ARG A 14 13.83 -18.95 9.57
C ARG A 14 12.34 -19.22 9.75
N LEU A 15 11.98 -20.41 10.26
CA LEU A 15 10.59 -20.80 10.47
C LEU A 15 9.89 -19.93 11.53
N VAL A 16 10.57 -19.61 12.63
CA VAL A 16 10.01 -18.75 13.69
C VAL A 16 9.84 -17.31 13.21
N VAL A 17 10.84 -16.76 12.52
CA VAL A 17 10.77 -15.42 11.92
C VAL A 17 9.59 -15.33 10.95
N MET A 18 9.43 -16.31 10.06
CA MET A 18 8.27 -16.37 9.18
C MET A 18 6.96 -16.39 9.98
N ARG A 19 6.85 -17.22 11.03
CA ARG A 19 5.66 -17.30 11.90
C ARG A 19 5.29 -15.93 12.48
N LEU A 20 6.26 -15.19 13.01
CA LEU A 20 6.06 -13.85 13.57
C LEU A 20 5.54 -12.86 12.51
N PHE A 21 6.10 -12.87 11.30
CA PHE A 21 5.61 -12.03 10.20
C PHE A 21 4.18 -12.34 9.80
N GLU A 22 3.77 -13.62 9.78
CA GLU A 22 2.38 -13.96 9.44
C GLU A 22 1.39 -13.67 10.58
N LEU A 23 1.82 -13.76 11.85
CA LEU A 23 1.04 -13.25 12.98
C LEU A 23 0.80 -11.74 12.86
N SER A 24 1.85 -10.98 12.51
CA SER A 24 1.73 -9.54 12.26
C SER A 24 0.76 -9.25 11.10
N LYS A 25 0.84 -10.00 9.99
CA LYS A 25 -0.08 -9.86 8.85
C LYS A 25 -1.53 -10.16 9.21
N LEU A 26 -1.79 -11.12 10.10
CA LEU A 26 -3.14 -11.40 10.60
C LEU A 26 -3.72 -10.23 11.41
N ALA A 27 -2.87 -9.50 12.14
CA ALA A 27 -3.27 -8.35 12.95
C ALA A 27 -3.51 -7.07 12.11
N MET A 28 -3.17 -7.05 10.83
CA MET A 28 -3.39 -5.88 9.96
C MET A 28 -4.88 -5.75 9.57
N SER A 29 -5.41 -4.53 9.72
CA SER A 29 -6.72 -4.14 9.19
C SER A 29 -6.74 -4.22 7.65
N ALA A 30 -7.94 -4.35 7.06
CA ALA A 30 -8.18 -4.48 5.61
C ALA A 30 -7.74 -5.80 4.93
N THR A 31 -7.44 -6.87 5.68
CA THR A 31 -7.24 -8.21 5.11
C THR A 31 -8.58 -8.87 4.77
N GLY A 32 -8.83 -9.19 3.49
CA GLY A 32 -10.05 -9.88 3.07
C GLY A 32 -10.20 -11.28 3.71
N TYR A 33 -11.45 -11.76 3.87
CA TYR A 33 -11.75 -13.03 4.54
C TYR A 33 -10.95 -14.23 3.98
N LYS A 34 -10.89 -14.37 2.65
CA LYS A 34 -10.13 -15.44 1.97
C LYS A 34 -8.64 -15.38 2.29
N LEU A 35 -8.05 -14.18 2.33
CA LEU A 35 -6.63 -13.99 2.66
C LEU A 35 -6.36 -14.38 4.11
N ARG A 36 -7.20 -13.96 5.06
CA ARG A 36 -7.11 -14.38 6.46
C ARG A 36 -7.13 -15.89 6.61
N GLN A 37 -8.04 -16.57 5.90
CA GLN A 37 -8.11 -18.03 5.93
C GLN A 37 -6.82 -18.70 5.41
N GLN A 38 -6.21 -18.16 4.34
CA GLN A 38 -4.93 -18.67 3.84
C GLN A 38 -3.79 -18.46 4.84
N ILE A 39 -3.73 -17.29 5.49
CA ILE A 39 -2.72 -17.02 6.51
C ILE A 39 -2.92 -17.94 7.72
N SER A 40 -4.15 -18.18 8.18
CA SER A 40 -4.43 -19.14 9.26
C SER A 40 -3.96 -20.55 8.91
N LYS A 41 -4.24 -21.03 7.69
CA LYS A 41 -3.73 -22.32 7.20
C LYS A 41 -2.20 -22.34 7.14
N GLY A 42 -1.57 -21.26 6.66
CA GLY A 42 -0.12 -21.08 6.65
C GLY A 42 0.49 -21.10 8.06
N LEU A 43 -0.19 -20.52 9.05
CA LEU A 43 0.20 -20.52 10.45
C LEU A 43 0.15 -21.90 11.09
N GLN A 44 -0.88 -22.70 10.78
CA GLN A 44 -0.97 -24.09 11.23
C GLN A 44 0.19 -24.92 10.67
N ARG A 45 0.41 -24.87 9.35
CA ARG A 45 1.50 -25.61 8.69
C ARG A 45 2.88 -25.22 9.23
N ARG A 46 3.13 -23.92 9.44
CA ARG A 46 4.41 -23.48 10.03
C ARG A 46 4.55 -23.85 11.49
N SER A 47 3.47 -23.87 12.26
CA SER A 47 3.53 -24.35 13.64
C SER A 47 3.97 -25.82 13.70
N GLU A 48 3.47 -26.66 12.77
CA GLU A 48 3.92 -28.04 12.62
C GLU A 48 5.38 -28.15 12.16
N ALA A 49 5.79 -27.33 11.19
CA ALA A 49 7.17 -27.29 10.71
C ALA A 49 8.15 -26.87 11.83
N ILE A 50 7.80 -25.86 12.62
CA ILE A 50 8.61 -25.42 13.76
C ILE A 50 8.74 -26.54 14.79
N ARG A 51 7.65 -27.26 15.13
CA ARG A 51 7.75 -28.41 16.06
C ARG A 51 8.75 -29.45 15.56
N LYS A 52 8.77 -29.75 14.26
CA LYS A 52 9.77 -30.66 13.66
C LYS A 52 11.18 -30.09 13.74
N ALA A 53 11.36 -28.81 13.44
CA ALA A 53 12.65 -28.14 13.51
C ALA A 53 13.20 -28.07 14.95
N ILE A 54 12.35 -27.85 15.96
CA ILE A 54 12.72 -27.93 17.38
C ILE A 54 13.29 -29.31 17.71
N THR A 55 12.61 -30.39 17.28
CA THR A 55 13.09 -31.75 17.52
C THR A 55 14.47 -31.97 16.89
N GLN A 56 14.66 -31.53 15.65
CA GLN A 56 15.95 -31.64 14.95
C GLN A 56 17.04 -30.82 15.64
N TYR A 57 16.75 -29.59 16.03
CA TYR A 57 17.64 -28.74 16.81
C TYR A 57 18.05 -29.42 18.11
N ASN A 58 17.10 -29.88 18.93
CA ASN A 58 17.37 -30.51 20.22
C ASN A 58 18.26 -31.77 20.08
N VAL A 59 18.06 -32.56 19.01
CA VAL A 59 18.92 -33.72 18.70
C VAL A 59 20.35 -33.29 18.38
N GLN A 60 20.56 -32.24 17.59
CA GLN A 60 21.92 -31.78 17.28
C GLN A 60 22.56 -31.03 18.46
N ALA A 61 21.79 -30.26 19.21
CA ALA A 61 22.20 -29.51 20.39
C ALA A 61 22.77 -30.43 21.48
N GLY A 62 22.14 -31.60 21.70
CA GLY A 62 22.61 -32.60 22.67
C GLY A 62 23.85 -33.39 22.22
N ARG A 63 24.26 -33.28 20.95
CA ARG A 63 25.48 -33.91 20.42
C ARG A 63 26.72 -33.02 20.53
N LEU A 64 26.55 -31.77 20.94
CA LEU A 64 27.67 -30.84 21.16
C LEU A 64 28.33 -31.10 22.51
N ASP A 65 29.59 -30.72 22.63
CA ASP A 65 30.35 -30.73 23.88
C ASP A 65 30.85 -29.30 24.16
N PRO A 66 30.30 -28.58 25.17
CA PRO A 66 29.18 -28.99 26.03
C PRO A 66 27.81 -28.98 25.31
N PRO A 67 26.83 -29.76 25.78
CA PRO A 67 25.49 -29.78 25.19
C PRO A 67 24.79 -28.42 25.36
N ARG A 68 24.06 -27.99 24.32
CA ARG A 68 23.26 -26.75 24.35
C ARG A 68 21.90 -26.99 24.99
N SER A 69 21.33 -25.96 25.62
CA SER A 69 20.00 -26.03 26.22
C SER A 69 18.92 -26.38 25.17
N PRO A 70 18.01 -27.32 25.49
CA PRO A 70 16.92 -27.67 24.60
C PRO A 70 15.85 -26.58 24.58
N ILE A 71 15.18 -26.42 23.43
CA ILE A 71 14.10 -25.46 23.23
C ILE A 71 12.77 -26.20 23.30
N LEU A 72 11.79 -25.64 24.01
CA LEU A 72 10.44 -26.18 24.07
C LEU A 72 9.50 -25.34 23.19
N TRP A 73 8.47 -25.99 22.65
CA TRP A 73 7.45 -25.29 21.85
C TRP A 73 6.78 -24.15 22.62
N LYS A 74 6.60 -24.31 23.94
CA LYS A 74 5.98 -23.28 24.80
C LYS A 74 6.77 -21.96 24.78
N ASP A 75 8.10 -22.04 24.67
CA ASP A 75 8.98 -20.88 24.68
C ASP A 75 8.79 -20.10 23.37
N ILE A 76 8.69 -20.81 22.24
CA ILE A 76 8.45 -20.21 20.91
C ILE A 76 7.01 -19.73 20.72
N ALA A 77 6.04 -20.44 21.30
CA ALA A 77 4.63 -20.09 21.14
C ALA A 77 4.29 -18.73 21.74
N GLN A 78 4.99 -18.34 22.80
CA GLN A 78 4.83 -17.08 23.53
C GLN A 78 5.44 -15.88 22.81
N TYR A 79 6.37 -16.09 21.86
CA TYR A 79 6.98 -14.98 21.14
C TYR A 79 5.96 -14.23 20.28
N SER A 80 5.93 -12.92 20.50
CA SER A 80 5.11 -11.94 19.80
C SER A 80 5.97 -10.98 18.96
N PHE A 81 7.24 -10.81 19.34
CA PHE A 81 8.19 -9.91 18.69
C PHE A 81 9.52 -10.61 18.38
N LEU A 82 10.22 -10.12 17.35
CA LEU A 82 11.49 -10.70 16.89
C LEU A 82 12.60 -10.62 17.95
N GLY A 83 12.58 -9.57 18.76
CA GLY A 83 13.55 -9.33 19.84
C GLY A 83 13.40 -10.24 21.06
N GLU A 84 12.28 -10.97 21.19
CA GLU A 84 12.08 -11.99 22.24
C GLU A 84 12.70 -13.34 21.86
N PHE A 85 13.14 -13.48 20.61
CA PHE A 85 13.67 -14.72 20.08
C PHE A 85 15.14 -14.90 20.45
N ASP A 86 15.38 -15.39 21.67
CA ASP A 86 16.72 -15.62 22.23
C ASP A 86 17.58 -16.60 21.43
N LEU A 87 16.97 -17.38 20.54
CA LEU A 87 17.69 -18.27 19.64
C LEU A 87 18.65 -17.52 18.70
N LEU A 88 18.32 -16.28 18.34
CA LEU A 88 19.17 -15.40 17.53
C LEU A 88 20.49 -15.04 18.22
N GLN A 89 20.64 -15.29 19.53
CA GLN A 89 21.92 -15.12 20.24
C GLN A 89 23.02 -16.03 19.69
N HIS A 90 22.65 -17.16 19.10
CA HIS A 90 23.60 -18.15 18.58
C HIS A 90 23.77 -18.05 17.05
N ALA A 91 23.03 -17.15 16.40
CA ALA A 91 23.24 -16.77 15.01
C ALA A 91 24.53 -15.94 14.88
N HIS A 92 25.08 -15.91 13.68
CA HIS A 92 26.40 -15.36 13.37
C HIS A 92 26.61 -13.87 13.74
N ASP A 93 25.54 -13.10 13.97
CA ASP A 93 25.57 -11.73 14.48
C ASP A 93 24.38 -11.53 15.44
N ASP A 94 24.62 -11.21 16.71
CA ASP A 94 23.53 -10.91 17.66
C ASP A 94 22.86 -9.58 17.26
N VAL A 95 21.78 -9.69 16.50
CA VAL A 95 21.01 -8.55 16.02
C VAL A 95 20.25 -7.83 17.14
N ARG A 96 20.06 -8.44 18.31
CA ARG A 96 19.31 -7.83 19.44
C ARG A 96 20.06 -6.67 20.07
N GLU A 97 21.40 -6.69 19.99
CA GLU A 97 22.22 -5.57 20.45
C GLU A 97 22.08 -4.34 19.53
N ARG A 98 21.62 -4.53 18.30
CA ARG A 98 21.41 -3.43 17.36
C ARG A 98 20.28 -2.54 17.87
N MET A 99 20.51 -1.24 17.84
CA MET A 99 19.53 -0.24 18.29
C MET A 99 18.16 -0.40 17.62
N TRP A 100 18.11 -0.77 16.33
CA TRP A 100 16.86 -0.96 15.60
C TRP A 100 16.07 -2.21 16.00
N ALA A 101 16.67 -3.18 16.72
CA ALA A 101 16.00 -4.39 17.19
C ALA A 101 15.45 -4.25 18.63
N LYS A 102 15.86 -3.20 19.36
CA LYS A 102 15.36 -2.91 20.70
C LYS A 102 13.88 -2.50 20.65
N PRO A 103 12.95 -3.17 21.36
CA PRO A 103 11.51 -2.92 21.25
C PRO A 103 11.12 -1.45 21.41
N ALA A 104 11.68 -0.77 22.42
CA ALA A 104 11.42 0.64 22.67
C ALA A 104 11.83 1.56 21.50
N VAL A 105 12.95 1.24 20.83
CA VAL A 105 13.44 1.99 19.68
C VAL A 105 12.57 1.72 18.45
N CYS A 106 12.16 0.47 18.21
CA CYS A 106 11.22 0.14 17.13
C CYS A 106 9.88 0.87 17.30
N GLU A 107 9.36 0.89 18.52
CA GLU A 107 8.10 1.54 18.84
C GLU A 107 8.21 3.05 18.65
N ALA A 108 9.27 3.68 19.17
CA ALA A 108 9.54 5.11 18.99
C ALA A 108 9.69 5.46 17.50
N THR A 109 10.42 4.65 16.74
CA THR A 109 10.62 4.82 15.30
C THR A 109 9.30 4.71 14.53
N THR A 110 8.45 3.74 14.89
CA THR A 110 7.11 3.57 14.31
C THR A 110 6.24 4.79 14.58
N LYS A 111 6.23 5.30 15.83
CA LYS A 111 5.50 6.51 16.20
C LYS A 111 6.02 7.74 15.45
N PHE A 112 7.33 7.88 15.33
CA PHE A 112 7.97 8.96 14.57
C PHE A 112 7.55 8.94 13.10
N PHE A 113 7.64 7.80 12.42
CA PHE A 113 7.23 7.72 11.03
C PHE A 113 5.73 7.89 10.84
N LYS A 114 4.88 7.41 11.77
CA LYS A 114 3.45 7.72 11.76
C LYS A 114 3.19 9.22 11.86
N LEU A 115 3.95 9.95 12.69
CA LEU A 115 3.86 11.40 12.79
C LEU A 115 4.29 12.09 11.49
N CYS A 116 5.39 11.67 10.88
CA CYS A 116 5.84 12.20 9.59
C CYS A 116 4.79 11.99 8.50
N ARG A 117 4.26 10.76 8.38
CA ARG A 117 3.20 10.44 7.43
C ARG A 117 1.91 11.20 7.71
N ALA A 118 1.55 11.43 8.96
CA ALA A 118 0.39 12.25 9.31
C ALA A 118 0.54 13.69 8.82
N LYS A 119 1.73 14.29 8.91
CA LYS A 119 2.00 15.64 8.38
C LYS A 119 1.91 15.71 6.85
N GLU A 120 2.45 14.71 6.17
CA GLU A 120 2.31 14.56 4.71
C GLU A 120 0.84 14.41 4.31
N GLU A 121 0.10 13.55 5.03
CA GLU A 121 -1.31 13.29 4.75
C GLU A 121 -2.18 14.53 4.98
N ILE A 122 -1.91 15.36 5.99
CA ILE A 122 -2.60 16.65 6.16
C ILE A 122 -2.40 17.54 4.93
N THR A 123 -1.17 17.61 4.41
CA THR A 123 -0.86 18.41 3.22
C THR A 123 -1.60 17.89 2.00
N ARG A 124 -1.64 16.57 1.82
CA ARG A 124 -2.36 15.91 0.74
C ARG A 124 -3.87 16.13 0.83
N LEU A 125 -4.45 15.96 2.02
CA LEU A 125 -5.88 16.14 2.26
C LEU A 125 -6.32 17.57 1.95
N ASN A 126 -5.50 18.59 2.22
CA ASN A 126 -5.82 19.97 1.82
C ASN A 126 -6.00 20.14 0.31
N VAL A 127 -5.22 19.41 -0.49
CA VAL A 127 -5.35 19.41 -1.96
C VAL A 127 -6.59 18.62 -2.38
N GLU A 128 -6.82 17.44 -1.79
CA GLU A 128 -7.97 16.60 -2.11
C GLU A 128 -9.30 17.27 -1.73
N ILE A 129 -9.37 18.00 -0.62
CA ILE A 129 -10.53 18.81 -0.22
C ILE A 129 -10.87 19.86 -1.28
N ARG A 130 -9.85 20.59 -1.79
CA ARG A 130 -10.01 21.56 -2.87
C ARG A 130 -10.52 20.91 -4.16
N HIS A 131 -9.93 19.77 -4.53
CA HIS A 131 -10.36 19.02 -5.70
C HIS A 131 -11.80 18.55 -5.59
N LEU A 132 -12.20 18.03 -4.42
CA LEU A 132 -13.57 17.57 -4.19
C LEU A 132 -14.57 18.74 -4.28
N ARG A 133 -14.27 19.90 -3.68
CA ARG A 133 -15.13 21.09 -3.81
C ARG A 133 -15.27 21.54 -5.24
N THR A 134 -14.15 21.61 -5.96
CA THR A 134 -14.14 22.04 -7.37
C THR A 134 -14.95 21.06 -8.22
N ALA A 135 -14.77 19.75 -8.02
CA ALA A 135 -15.52 18.74 -8.74
C ALA A 135 -17.03 18.82 -8.47
N ILE A 136 -17.45 19.04 -7.22
CA ILE A 136 -18.87 19.22 -6.87
C ILE A 136 -19.43 20.48 -7.52
N HIS A 137 -18.70 21.59 -7.49
CA HIS A 137 -19.12 22.85 -8.09
C HIS A 137 -19.25 22.76 -9.62
N ASP A 138 -18.25 22.19 -10.29
CA ASP A 138 -18.26 21.96 -11.73
C ASP A 138 -19.44 21.06 -12.13
N GLU A 139 -19.66 19.97 -11.37
CA GLU A 139 -20.78 19.03 -11.59
C GLU A 139 -22.14 19.75 -11.44
N GLU A 140 -22.30 20.60 -10.43
CA GLU A 140 -23.54 21.36 -10.20
C GLU A 140 -23.80 22.38 -11.31
N GLN A 141 -22.77 23.07 -11.80
CA GLN A 141 -22.90 23.99 -12.93
C GLN A 141 -23.28 23.25 -14.22
N GLU A 142 -22.59 22.16 -14.54
CA GLU A 142 -22.83 21.35 -15.73
C GLU A 142 -24.26 20.78 -15.74
N VAL A 143 -24.70 20.24 -14.60
CA VAL A 143 -26.05 19.70 -14.41
C VAL A 143 -27.10 20.81 -14.55
N SER A 144 -26.89 21.96 -13.91
CA SER A 144 -27.82 23.10 -13.99
C SER A 144 -27.97 23.62 -15.42
N GLN A 145 -26.86 23.72 -16.15
CA GLN A 145 -26.87 24.14 -17.56
C GLN A 145 -27.57 23.10 -18.44
N THR A 146 -27.29 21.82 -18.22
CA THR A 146 -27.92 20.72 -18.98
C THR A 146 -29.42 20.70 -18.76
N ILE A 147 -29.88 20.86 -17.51
CA ILE A 147 -31.30 20.97 -17.16
C ILE A 147 -31.93 22.18 -17.85
N ALA A 148 -31.28 23.35 -17.80
CA ALA A 148 -31.78 24.56 -18.45
C ALA A 148 -31.96 24.33 -19.96
N ASN A 149 -30.97 23.74 -20.63
CA ASN A 149 -31.03 23.43 -22.05
C ASN A 149 -32.15 22.43 -22.37
N LEU A 150 -32.25 21.35 -21.59
CA LEU A 150 -33.28 20.32 -21.77
C LEU A 150 -34.69 20.86 -21.51
N ARG A 151 -34.88 21.78 -20.56
CA ARG A 151 -36.19 22.41 -20.33
C ARG A 151 -36.72 23.16 -21.56
N HIS A 152 -35.83 23.62 -22.45
CA HIS A 152 -36.22 24.31 -23.70
C HIS A 152 -36.51 23.33 -24.84
N SER A 153 -35.81 22.19 -24.90
CA SER A 153 -35.95 21.20 -25.99
C SER A 153 -36.91 20.05 -25.66
N ASP A 154 -36.78 19.45 -24.48
CA ASP A 154 -37.57 18.32 -23.99
C ASP A 154 -37.76 18.41 -22.45
N PRO A 155 -38.90 18.97 -21.99
CA PRO A 155 -39.15 19.16 -20.57
C PRO A 155 -39.36 17.84 -19.79
N LEU A 156 -39.76 16.75 -20.46
CA LEU A 156 -39.92 15.44 -19.79
C LEU A 156 -38.56 14.82 -19.50
N LEU A 157 -37.63 14.91 -20.46
CA LEU A 157 -36.26 14.45 -20.26
C LEU A 157 -35.54 15.28 -19.19
N ALA A 158 -35.77 16.60 -19.13
CA ALA A 158 -35.24 17.45 -18.07
C ALA A 158 -35.70 16.98 -16.67
N LEU A 159 -36.99 16.66 -16.51
CA LEU A 159 -37.55 16.17 -15.24
C LEU A 159 -36.95 14.84 -14.81
N GLU A 160 -36.78 13.89 -15.73
CA GLU A 160 -36.17 12.60 -15.43
C GLU A 160 -34.68 12.73 -15.13
N PHE A 161 -33.97 13.63 -15.82
CA PHE A 161 -32.57 13.93 -15.53
C PHE A 161 -32.39 14.53 -14.13
N GLU A 162 -33.22 15.51 -13.76
CA GLU A 162 -33.28 16.06 -12.40
C GLU A 162 -33.52 14.96 -11.36
N ARG A 163 -34.54 14.12 -11.56
CA ARG A 163 -34.87 13.02 -10.64
C ARG A 163 -33.70 12.06 -10.46
N ARG A 164 -32.99 11.71 -11.53
CA ARG A 164 -31.82 10.81 -11.47
C ARG A 164 -30.61 11.46 -10.81
N HIS A 165 -30.45 12.78 -10.90
CA HIS A 165 -29.34 13.49 -10.27
C HIS A 165 -29.56 13.75 -8.77
N GLN A 166 -30.80 13.80 -8.29
CA GLN A 166 -31.13 14.08 -6.88
C GLN A 166 -30.31 13.28 -5.84
N PRO A 167 -30.10 11.95 -5.96
CA PRO A 167 -29.30 11.21 -4.99
C PRO A 167 -27.84 11.68 -4.93
N ARG A 168 -27.29 12.08 -6.09
CA ARG A 168 -25.93 12.61 -6.20
C ARG A 168 -25.83 14.00 -5.57
N ALA A 169 -26.79 14.88 -5.83
CA ALA A 169 -26.89 16.19 -5.18
C ALA A 169 -26.98 16.06 -3.65
N ALA A 170 -27.78 15.11 -3.14
CA ALA A 170 -27.89 14.85 -1.71
C ALA A 170 -26.55 14.37 -1.10
N ALA A 171 -25.84 13.47 -1.78
CA ALA A 171 -24.51 13.03 -1.35
C ALA A 171 -23.50 14.19 -1.36
N ASN A 172 -23.50 15.01 -2.42
CA ASN A 172 -22.65 16.19 -2.53
C ASN A 172 -22.93 17.20 -1.40
N ALA A 173 -24.20 17.43 -1.05
CA ALA A 173 -24.57 18.29 0.07
C ALA A 173 -24.00 17.78 1.42
N VAL A 174 -24.02 16.46 1.65
CA VAL A 174 -23.40 15.85 2.84
C VAL A 174 -21.88 16.05 2.83
N HIS A 175 -21.24 15.91 1.66
CA HIS A 175 -19.81 16.15 1.52
C HIS A 175 -19.45 17.60 1.83
N ILE A 176 -20.15 18.56 1.23
CA ILE A 176 -19.93 19.99 1.48
C ILE A 176 -20.11 20.31 2.97
N HIS A 177 -21.21 19.89 3.60
CA HIS A 177 -21.44 20.10 5.02
C HIS A 177 -20.29 19.56 5.90
N ARG A 178 -19.77 18.37 5.59
CA ARG A 178 -18.63 17.79 6.31
C ARG A 178 -17.35 18.58 6.09
N LEU A 179 -17.10 19.05 4.86
CA LEU A 179 -15.94 19.87 4.56
C LEU A 179 -16.00 21.22 5.30
N ASP A 180 -17.17 21.85 5.34
CA ASP A 180 -17.36 23.12 6.05
C ASP A 180 -17.16 22.94 7.56
N HIS A 181 -17.65 21.82 8.13
CA HIS A 181 -17.40 21.49 9.52
C HIS A 181 -15.90 21.31 9.82
N LEU A 182 -15.15 20.63 8.94
CA LEU A 182 -13.71 20.44 9.08
C LEU A 182 -12.94 21.76 9.00
N GLU A 183 -13.32 22.65 8.08
CA GLU A 183 -12.67 23.97 7.99
C GLU A 183 -12.93 24.83 9.22
N ASN A 184 -14.16 24.83 9.72
CA ASN A 184 -14.53 25.57 10.93
C ASN A 184 -13.84 25.05 12.19
N GLN A 185 -13.67 23.72 12.30
CA GLN A 185 -13.06 23.10 13.47
C GLN A 185 -11.53 23.29 13.52
N TYR A 186 -10.86 23.26 12.37
CA TYR A 186 -9.39 23.22 12.30
C TYR A 186 -8.76 24.49 11.70
N GLY A 187 -9.55 25.52 11.39
CA GLY A 187 -9.05 26.79 10.85
C GLY A 187 -8.30 26.62 9.53
N LEU A 188 -8.69 25.62 8.73
CA LEU A 188 -8.14 25.44 7.40
C LEU A 188 -8.51 26.67 6.56
N PRO A 189 -7.58 27.22 5.75
CA PRO A 189 -7.91 28.36 4.90
C PRO A 189 -9.08 27.97 4.02
N GLN A 190 -10.17 28.75 4.07
CA GLN A 190 -11.35 28.58 3.21
C GLN A 190 -10.86 28.29 1.81
N SER A 191 -10.98 27.03 1.42
CA SER A 191 -10.42 26.59 0.16
C SER A 191 -11.33 27.13 -0.94
N SER A 192 -10.95 28.30 -1.46
CA SER A 192 -11.55 28.92 -2.63
C SER A 192 -11.71 27.87 -3.72
N ILE A 193 -12.88 27.85 -4.36
CA ILE A 193 -13.16 27.00 -5.52
C ILE A 193 -11.99 27.15 -6.50
N GLY A 194 -11.33 26.05 -6.82
CA GLY A 194 -10.22 26.05 -7.77
C GLY A 194 -10.76 26.24 -9.19
N THR A 195 -9.97 26.83 -10.08
CA THR A 195 -10.32 26.85 -11.51
C THR A 195 -9.79 25.57 -12.15
N ARG A 196 -10.68 24.73 -12.67
CA ARG A 196 -10.26 23.60 -13.50
C ARG A 196 -9.74 24.14 -14.83
N THR A 197 -8.45 24.06 -15.08
CA THR A 197 -7.88 24.33 -16.41
C THR A 197 -8.36 23.23 -17.35
N GLN A 198 -9.45 23.48 -18.08
CA GLN A 198 -9.85 22.61 -19.17
C GLN A 198 -8.78 22.72 -20.26
N VAL A 199 -7.96 21.69 -20.41
CA VAL A 199 -7.16 21.52 -21.63
C VAL A 199 -8.15 21.16 -22.73
N PHE A 200 -8.66 22.17 -23.42
CA PHE A 200 -9.38 21.99 -24.68
C PHE A 200 -8.42 21.29 -25.64
N ARG A 201 -8.61 19.98 -25.87
CA ARG A 201 -8.14 19.36 -27.10
C ARG A 201 -9.07 19.83 -28.20
N SER A 202 -8.63 20.84 -28.95
CA SER A 202 -9.23 21.19 -30.22
C SER A 202 -9.12 19.98 -31.14
N ASN A 203 -10.22 19.24 -31.31
CA ASN A 203 -10.34 18.29 -32.42
C ASN A 203 -10.77 19.07 -33.65
N ASP A 204 -9.83 19.82 -34.24
CA ASP A 204 -9.90 20.13 -35.67
C ASP A 204 -9.19 18.98 -36.37
N ASP A 205 -9.97 17.95 -36.73
CA ASP A 205 -9.62 17.02 -37.80
C ASP A 205 -10.93 16.63 -38.49
N SER A 206 -11.24 17.40 -39.54
CA SER A 206 -12.24 17.07 -40.53
C SER A 206 -11.84 15.78 -41.24
N VAL A 207 -12.39 14.64 -40.81
CA VAL A 207 -12.28 13.40 -41.58
C VAL A 207 -13.51 13.27 -42.48
N VAL A 208 -13.28 13.51 -43.76
CA VAL A 208 -14.18 13.17 -44.86
C VAL A 208 -14.43 11.67 -44.83
N VAL A 209 -15.70 11.28 -44.74
CA VAL A 209 -16.14 9.88 -44.91
C VAL A 209 -16.39 9.65 -46.40
N PRO A 210 -15.71 8.70 -47.08
CA PRO A 210 -16.18 8.17 -48.34
C PRO A 210 -16.99 6.89 -48.10
N ASP A 211 -18.15 6.86 -48.75
CA ASP A 211 -19.10 5.77 -48.75
C ASP A 211 -18.64 4.61 -49.66
N SER A 212 -18.92 3.39 -49.20
CA SER A 212 -19.50 2.27 -49.97
C SER A 212 -18.69 0.97 -50.28
N VAL A 213 -19.39 -0.13 -49.95
CA VAL A 213 -19.50 -1.48 -50.56
C VAL A 213 -18.57 -2.65 -50.12
N ARG A 214 -19.20 -3.54 -49.32
CA ARG A 214 -19.23 -5.03 -49.28
C ARG A 214 -18.25 -5.85 -50.17
N GLN A 215 -17.57 -6.84 -49.58
CA GLN A 215 -17.84 -8.30 -49.71
C GLN A 215 -16.85 -9.15 -48.89
N ASP A 216 -17.26 -10.40 -48.66
CA ASP A 216 -16.83 -11.37 -47.66
C ASP A 216 -15.47 -12.09 -47.89
N GLU A 217 -15.09 -12.86 -46.85
CA GLU A 217 -14.30 -14.12 -46.83
C GLU A 217 -12.92 -14.16 -46.13
N ASP A 218 -12.91 -14.91 -45.02
CA ASP A 218 -12.03 -16.02 -44.60
C ASP A 218 -10.47 -15.96 -44.57
N MET A 219 -9.99 -16.64 -43.52
CA MET A 219 -8.77 -17.47 -43.42
C MET A 219 -7.38 -16.83 -43.17
N ALA A 220 -6.97 -16.98 -41.90
CA ALA A 220 -5.71 -17.55 -41.41
C ALA A 220 -4.33 -16.87 -41.59
N THR A 221 -3.57 -17.05 -40.49
CA THR A 221 -2.11 -17.20 -40.32
C THR A 221 -1.19 -15.98 -40.08
N GLU A 222 -0.55 -16.08 -38.90
CA GLU A 222 0.88 -15.91 -38.61
C GLU A 222 1.51 -14.56 -38.19
N THR A 223 1.97 -14.59 -36.93
CA THR A 223 3.29 -14.16 -36.42
C THR A 223 3.64 -12.68 -36.32
N GLY A 224 4.11 -12.28 -35.13
CA GLY A 224 4.72 -10.98 -34.89
C GLY A 224 4.93 -10.65 -33.41
N ASP A 225 5.87 -11.35 -32.76
CA ASP A 225 6.41 -11.02 -31.44
C ASP A 225 7.10 -9.64 -31.48
N VAL A 226 6.59 -8.66 -30.72
CA VAL A 226 7.30 -7.40 -30.44
C VAL A 226 7.39 -7.22 -28.93
N ARG A 227 8.52 -7.65 -28.38
CA ARG A 227 9.05 -7.18 -27.10
C ARG A 227 9.09 -5.65 -27.08
N LYS A 228 8.27 -5.02 -26.24
CA LYS A 228 8.43 -3.60 -25.88
C LYS A 228 9.56 -3.48 -24.85
N THR A 229 10.68 -2.92 -25.27
CA THR A 229 11.73 -2.39 -24.39
C THR A 229 11.21 -1.17 -23.63
N PRO A 230 11.44 -1.04 -22.31
CA PRO A 230 11.10 0.18 -21.57
C PRO A 230 12.09 1.31 -21.90
N PRO A 231 11.66 2.59 -21.88
CA PRO A 231 12.55 3.72 -22.09
C PRO A 231 13.45 3.95 -20.86
N ASP A 232 14.73 4.17 -21.16
CA ASP A 232 15.82 4.55 -20.25
C ASP A 232 15.64 6.01 -19.83
N PHE A 233 15.56 6.28 -18.53
CA PHE A 233 15.62 7.63 -17.97
C PHE A 233 16.80 7.70 -16.99
N ARG A 234 17.97 8.05 -17.53
CA ARG A 234 19.10 8.56 -16.74
C ARG A 234 18.96 10.08 -16.55
N ASN A 235 19.01 10.44 -15.27
CA ASN A 235 19.70 11.59 -14.69
C ASN A 235 19.33 13.00 -15.20
N GLU A 236 18.41 13.65 -14.47
CA GLU A 236 18.52 15.08 -14.22
C GLU A 236 18.69 15.33 -12.72
N ALA A 237 19.80 15.97 -12.38
CA ALA A 237 20.17 16.37 -11.04
C ALA A 237 19.32 17.56 -10.56
N SER A 238 18.98 17.57 -9.27
CA SER A 238 18.42 18.73 -8.58
C SER A 238 19.06 18.89 -7.20
N PRO A 239 19.10 20.12 -6.68
CA PRO A 239 20.26 20.67 -5.99
C PRO A 239 20.38 20.25 -4.52
N GLN A 240 21.63 20.14 -4.07
CA GLN A 240 22.01 19.89 -2.69
C GLN A 240 21.56 21.07 -1.81
N GLY A 241 20.54 20.84 -0.98
CA GLY A 241 20.27 21.62 0.21
C GLY A 241 20.88 20.91 1.41
N ASP A 242 21.87 21.54 2.05
CA ASP A 242 22.59 21.02 3.20
C ASP A 242 21.64 20.72 4.38
N CYS A 243 21.58 19.45 4.77
CA CYS A 243 20.83 18.98 5.93
C CYS A 243 21.81 18.32 6.92
N PRO A 244 22.01 18.86 8.13
CA PRO A 244 23.10 18.45 9.02
C PRO A 244 22.64 17.26 9.88
N CYS A 245 22.57 16.05 9.32
CA CYS A 245 22.32 14.83 10.09
C CYS A 245 23.10 13.63 9.50
N PRO A 246 24.13 13.10 10.19
CA PRO A 246 25.01 12.03 9.67
C PRO A 246 24.35 10.64 9.49
N LEU A 247 23.07 10.48 9.81
CA LEU A 247 22.39 9.17 9.81
C LEU A 247 21.76 8.76 8.48
N LEU A 248 21.81 9.62 7.44
CA LEU A 248 21.18 9.38 6.15
C LEU A 248 22.11 8.86 5.03
N GLN A 249 23.42 8.73 5.27
CA GLN A 249 24.33 8.24 4.23
C GLN A 249 24.45 6.71 4.12
N TYR A 250 23.93 5.94 5.07
CA TYR A 250 24.12 4.48 5.09
C TYR A 250 22.94 3.63 4.61
N THR A 251 21.77 4.20 4.31
CA THR A 251 20.56 3.42 3.99
C THR A 251 20.16 3.42 2.52
N ALA A 252 20.88 4.12 1.64
CA ALA A 252 20.57 4.20 0.21
C ALA A 252 21.15 3.06 -0.67
N ARG A 253 21.70 1.99 -0.09
CA ARG A 253 22.32 0.88 -0.85
C ARG A 253 21.70 -0.51 -0.66
N LEU A 254 20.54 -0.63 0.00
CA LEU A 254 19.91 -1.93 0.27
C LEU A 254 18.45 -2.05 -0.20
N ILE A 255 18.00 -1.15 -1.07
CA ILE A 255 16.69 -1.29 -1.73
C ILE A 255 16.86 -0.94 -3.21
N TYR A 256 17.54 -1.81 -3.96
CA TYR A 256 17.35 -2.12 -5.38
C TYR A 256 17.95 -3.50 -5.64
#